data_AF-A0A1G9PVX4-F1
#
_entry.id   AF-A0A1G9PVX4-F1
#
_cell.length_a   1.000
_cell.length_b   1.000
_cell.length_c   1.000
_cell.angle_alpha   90.00
_cell.angle_beta   90.00
_cell.angle_gamma   90.00
#
_symmetry.space_group_name_H-M   'P 1'
#
loop_
_entity.id
_entity.type
_entity.pdbx_description
1 polymer ?
#
loop_
_entity_poly.entity_id
_entity_poly.type
_entity_poly.pdbx_seq_one_letter_code
_entity_poly.pdbx_strand_id
1 'polypeptide(L)'
;MTRQKYIIDDWMIIMSIKLINIGFGNIVSANRIISIVSPESAPIKRIIQDARDRGSLIDATYGRRTRAVIVMDSDHVILSAVQPETVAHRLADRDEIMDEG
;
A
#
# COMPACT_ATOMS: atom_id res chain seq x y z
N MET A 1 -5.92 -36.61 -5.78
CA MET A 1 -5.74 -35.46 -6.69
C MET A 1 -5.91 -34.10 -5.97
N THR A 2 -5.98 -34.06 -4.64
CA THR A 2 -6.44 -32.88 -3.89
C THR A 2 -5.33 -32.13 -3.14
N ARG A 3 -4.36 -32.80 -2.50
CA ARG A 3 -3.30 -32.10 -1.72
C ARG A 3 -2.32 -31.27 -2.54
N GLN A 4 -1.88 -31.76 -3.71
CA GLN A 4 -0.95 -31.00 -4.55
C GLN A 4 -1.59 -29.69 -4.99
N LYS A 5 -2.87 -29.74 -5.41
CA LYS A 5 -3.65 -28.60 -5.90
C LYS A 5 -3.75 -27.45 -4.87
N TYR A 6 -4.08 -27.76 -3.61
CA TYR A 6 -4.11 -26.74 -2.56
C TYR A 6 -2.75 -26.08 -2.31
N ILE A 7 -1.65 -26.84 -2.39
CA ILE A 7 -0.30 -26.29 -2.19
C ILE A 7 0.08 -25.34 -3.33
N ILE A 8 -0.24 -25.68 -4.58
CA ILE A 8 0.02 -24.81 -5.73
C ILE A 8 -0.89 -23.58 -5.70
N ASP A 9 -2.16 -23.73 -5.34
CA ASP A 9 -3.10 -22.62 -5.26
C ASP A 9 -2.67 -21.62 -4.16
N ASP A 10 -2.31 -22.09 -2.95
CA ASP A 10 -1.72 -21.25 -1.88
C ASP A 10 -0.42 -20.57 -2.32
N TRP A 11 0.48 -21.30 -2.98
CA TRP A 11 1.73 -20.72 -3.48
C TRP A 11 1.50 -19.66 -4.56
N MET A 12 0.55 -19.90 -5.47
CA MET A 12 0.17 -18.94 -6.51
C MET A 12 -0.46 -17.68 -5.91
N ILE A 13 -1.23 -17.82 -4.82
CA ILE A 13 -1.76 -16.71 -4.03
C ILE A 13 -0.64 -15.85 -3.46
N ILE A 14 0.38 -16.47 -2.84
CA ILE A 14 1.54 -15.76 -2.27
C ILE A 14 2.36 -15.06 -3.37
N MET A 15 2.39 -15.61 -4.58
CA MET A 15 3.17 -15.07 -5.71
C MET A 15 2.45 -14.00 -6.55
N SER A 16 1.14 -13.79 -6.38
CA SER A 16 0.39 -12.84 -7.20
C SER A 16 0.59 -11.40 -6.73
N ILE A 17 0.91 -10.50 -7.65
CA ILE A 17 1.07 -9.06 -7.36
C ILE A 17 -0.30 -8.43 -7.15
N LYS A 18 -0.64 -8.13 -5.89
CA LYS A 18 -1.88 -7.41 -5.53
C LYS A 18 -1.67 -5.90 -5.70
N LEU A 19 -2.51 -5.24 -6.50
CA LEU A 19 -2.41 -3.81 -6.84
C LEU A 19 -3.58 -2.97 -6.33
N ILE A 20 -3.39 -2.02 -5.41
CA ILE A 20 -4.49 -1.20 -4.85
C ILE A 20 -4.46 0.25 -5.30
N ASN A 21 -5.64 0.84 -5.50
CA ASN A 21 -5.78 2.26 -5.82
C ASN A 21 -5.59 3.12 -4.57
N ILE A 22 -4.73 4.14 -4.67
CA ILE A 22 -4.42 5.10 -3.59
C ILE A 22 -4.88 6.52 -3.92
N GLY A 23 -5.83 6.67 -4.84
CA GLY A 23 -6.39 7.94 -5.29
C GLY A 23 -5.91 8.36 -6.67
N PHE A 24 -6.76 9.07 -7.42
CA PHE A 24 -6.45 9.66 -8.73
C PHE A 24 -5.90 8.71 -9.80
N GLY A 25 -6.29 7.45 -9.74
CA GLY A 25 -5.74 6.43 -10.65
C GLY A 25 -4.30 6.00 -10.33
N ASN A 26 -3.71 6.49 -9.24
CA ASN A 26 -2.45 5.95 -8.74
C ASN A 26 -2.69 4.59 -8.09
N ILE A 27 -1.82 3.64 -8.40
CA ILE A 27 -1.92 2.26 -7.97
C ILE A 27 -0.57 1.81 -7.42
N VAL A 28 -0.59 1.07 -6.30
CA VAL A 28 0.63 0.55 -5.65
C VAL A 28 0.50 -0.94 -5.37
N SER A 29 1.63 -1.62 -5.21
CA SER A 29 1.64 -3.03 -4.79
C SER A 29 1.28 -3.14 -3.32
N ALA A 30 0.12 -3.74 -3.02
CA ALA A 30 -0.39 -3.93 -1.67
C ALA A 30 0.55 -4.79 -0.82
N ASN A 31 1.09 -5.87 -1.39
CA ASN A 31 1.94 -6.84 -0.70
C ASN A 31 3.27 -6.23 -0.21
N ARG A 32 3.62 -5.05 -0.71
CA ARG A 32 4.87 -4.34 -0.39
C ARG A 32 4.66 -3.16 0.54
N ILE A 33 3.42 -2.90 0.96
CA ILE A 33 3.11 -1.87 1.94
C ILE A 33 3.46 -2.41 3.33
N ILE A 34 4.35 -1.70 4.03
CA ILE A 34 4.70 -1.99 5.43
C ILE A 34 3.74 -1.27 6.38
N SER A 35 3.37 -0.03 6.06
CA SER A 35 2.43 0.73 6.88
C SER A 35 1.72 1.83 6.12
N ILE A 36 0.54 2.22 6.62
CA ILE A 36 -0.22 3.39 6.17
C ILE A 36 -0.47 4.25 7.40
N VAL A 37 0.02 5.48 7.38
CA VAL A 37 -0.02 6.39 8.54
C VAL A 37 -0.50 7.78 8.14
N SER A 38 -0.99 8.53 9.13
CA SER A 38 -1.41 9.92 8.95
C SER A 38 -0.20 10.88 8.98
N PRO A 39 -0.17 11.94 8.15
CA PRO A 39 0.95 12.88 8.05
C PRO A 39 1.01 13.90 9.21
N GLU A 40 0.16 13.79 10.22
CA GLU A 40 -0.07 14.86 11.20
C GLU A 40 1.06 14.97 12.25
N SER A 41 1.77 13.87 12.57
CA SER A 41 2.78 13.85 13.63
C SER A 41 4.17 14.30 13.14
N ALA A 42 4.96 14.91 14.04
CA ALA A 42 6.31 15.36 13.73
C ALA A 42 7.27 14.25 13.24
N PRO A 43 7.27 13.02 13.81
CA PRO A 43 8.08 11.92 13.29
C PRO A 43 7.73 11.54 11.86
N ILE A 44 6.44 11.51 11.50
CA ILE A 44 6.04 11.18 10.12
C ILE A 44 6.46 12.27 9.14
N LYS A 45 6.35 13.55 9.52
CA LYS A 45 6.85 14.66 8.70
C LYS A 45 8.36 14.56 8.44
N ARG A 46 9.15 14.07 9.40
CA ARG A 46 10.58 13.78 9.20
C ARG A 46 10.79 12.66 8.20
N ILE A 47 10.07 11.55 8.30
CA ILE A 47 10.16 10.44 7.34
C ILE A 47 9.86 10.91 5.91
N ILE A 48 8.84 11.77 5.72
CA ILE A 48 8.52 12.35 4.42
C ILE A 48 9.69 13.20 3.89
N GLN A 49 10.29 14.03 4.75
CA GLN A 49 11.42 14.87 4.38
C GLN A 49 12.65 14.03 4.03
N ASP A 50 12.98 13.03 4.85
CA ASP A 50 14.13 12.15 4.60
C ASP A 50 13.96 11.37 3.28
N ALA A 51 12.75 10.93 2.95
CA ALA A 51 12.46 10.30 1.66
C ALA A 51 12.58 11.29 0.50
N ARG A 52 12.18 12.55 0.69
CA ARG A 52 12.34 13.61 -0.32
C ARG A 52 13.82 13.87 -0.60
N ASP A 53 14.61 14.03 0.46
CA ASP A 53 16.03 14.37 0.36
C ASP A 53 16.84 13.24 -0.28
N ARG A 54 16.42 11.98 -0.08
CA ARG A 54 17.02 10.79 -0.70
C ARG A 54 16.47 10.46 -2.10
N GLY A 55 15.46 11.18 -2.58
CA GLY A 55 14.82 10.92 -3.87
C GLY A 55 13.92 9.68 -3.91
N SER A 56 13.51 9.13 -2.76
CA SER A 56 12.59 7.99 -2.65
C SER A 56 11.14 8.39 -2.34
N LEU A 57 10.84 9.69 -2.28
CA LEU A 57 9.48 10.19 -2.12
C LEU A 57 8.72 10.18 -3.45
N ILE A 58 7.56 9.57 -3.47
CA ILE A 58 6.60 9.62 -4.58
C ILE A 58 5.40 10.45 -4.13
N ASP A 59 5.19 11.61 -4.76
CA ASP A 59 4.03 12.44 -4.49
C ASP A 59 2.86 12.05 -5.41
N ALA A 60 1.90 11.31 -4.85
CA ALA A 60 0.69 10.86 -5.55
C ALA A 60 -0.54 11.71 -5.19
N THR A 61 -0.35 12.91 -4.62
CA THR A 61 -1.45 13.75 -4.11
C THR A 61 -2.09 14.63 -5.18
N TYR A 62 -1.44 14.81 -6.34
CA TYR A 62 -1.84 15.76 -7.38
C TYR A 62 -2.02 17.19 -6.84
N GLY A 63 -1.14 17.63 -5.94
CA GLY A 63 -1.19 18.96 -5.33
C GLY A 63 -2.31 19.16 -4.30
N ARG A 64 -3.05 18.10 -3.95
CA ARG A 64 -4.02 18.15 -2.85
C ARG A 64 -3.35 17.92 -1.51
N ARG A 65 -4.06 18.22 -0.42
CA ARG A 65 -3.61 17.92 0.94
C ARG A 65 -3.27 16.43 1.07
N THR A 66 -2.04 16.14 1.50
CA THR A 66 -1.64 14.80 1.95
C THR A 66 -2.54 14.38 3.11
N ARG A 67 -3.22 13.24 2.96
CA ARG A 67 -4.05 12.63 3.99
C ARG A 67 -3.47 11.31 4.49
N ALA A 68 -2.69 10.62 3.66
CA ALA A 68 -2.00 9.40 4.05
C ALA A 68 -0.56 9.39 3.56
N VAL A 69 0.26 8.67 4.30
CA VAL A 69 1.66 8.36 4.01
C VAL A 69 1.76 6.84 3.99
N ILE A 70 2.15 6.30 2.85
CA ILE A 70 2.31 4.85 2.63
C ILE A 70 3.80 4.56 2.64
N VAL A 71 4.24 3.67 3.52
CA VAL A 71 5.64 3.24 3.62
C VAL A 71 5.77 1.88 2.95
N MET A 72 6.67 1.80 1.98
CA MET A 72 6.96 0.58 1.23
C MET A 72 8.15 -0.17 1.84
N ASP A 73 8.26 -1.46 1.56
CA ASP A 73 9.40 -2.33 1.94
C ASP A 73 10.74 -1.95 1.25
N SER A 74 10.70 -1.01 0.32
CA SER A 74 11.83 -0.52 -0.49
C SER A 74 12.28 0.87 -0.07
N ASP A 75 11.91 1.30 1.13
CA ASP A 75 12.14 2.66 1.69
C ASP A 75 11.50 3.80 0.88
N HIS A 76 10.68 3.47 -0.13
CA HIS A 76 9.87 4.46 -0.81
C HIS A 76 8.74 4.91 0.11
N VAL A 77 8.51 6.22 0.12
CA VAL A 77 7.40 6.84 0.84
C VAL A 77 6.47 7.45 -0.19
N ILE A 78 5.19 7.07 -0.13
CA ILE A 78 4.19 7.50 -1.11
C ILE A 78 3.17 8.37 -0.39
N LEU A 79 2.97 9.60 -0.89
CA LEU A 79 1.96 10.52 -0.37
C LEU A 79 0.64 10.32 -1.10
N SER A 80 -0.46 10.22 -0.37
CA SER A 80 -1.80 10.09 -0.94
C SER A 80 -2.74 11.15 -0.37
N ALA A 81 -3.67 11.64 -1.21
CA ALA A 81 -4.76 12.51 -0.76
C ALA A 81 -5.99 11.74 -0.27
N VAL A 82 -5.95 10.40 -0.28
CA VAL A 82 -6.97 9.50 0.26
C VAL A 82 -6.67 9.26 1.74
N GLN A 83 -7.70 9.09 2.56
CA GLN A 83 -7.54 8.85 4.00
C GLN A 83 -6.94 7.45 4.26
N PRO A 84 -6.09 7.29 5.30
CA PRO A 84 -5.48 6.01 5.65
C PRO A 84 -6.49 4.86 5.74
N GLU A 85 -7.64 5.11 6.36
CA GLU A 85 -8.72 4.14 6.59
C GLU A 85 -9.32 3.66 5.27
N THR A 86 -9.47 4.55 4.29
CA THR A 86 -9.95 4.19 2.95
C THR A 86 -8.95 3.33 2.19
N VAL A 87 -7.64 3.59 2.36
CA VAL A 87 -6.60 2.76 1.74
C VAL A 87 -6.55 1.39 2.41
N ALA A 88 -6.66 1.34 3.74
CA ALA A 88 -6.68 0.10 4.50
C ALA A 88 -7.89 -0.79 4.16
N HIS A 89 -9.09 -0.20 4.04
CA HIS A 89 -10.31 -0.93 3.64
C HIS A 89 -10.14 -1.61 2.28
N ARG A 90 -9.55 -0.92 1.30
CA ARG A 90 -9.26 -1.49 -0.03
C ARG A 90 -8.21 -2.60 0.00
N LEU A 91 -7.37 -2.62 1.04
CA LEU A 91 -6.42 -3.71 1.28
C LEU A 91 -7.19 -4.96 1.75
N ALA A 92 -8.10 -4.78 2.72
CA ALA A 92 -8.89 -5.83 3.37
C ALA A 92 -9.95 -6.46 2.45
N ASP A 93 -10.70 -5.66 1.69
CA ASP A 93 -11.79 -6.13 0.81
C ASP A 93 -11.34 -7.20 -0.21
N ARG A 94 -10.05 -7.24 -0.52
CA ARG A 94 -9.50 -8.21 -1.46
C ARG A 94 -9.04 -9.51 -0.83
N ASP A 95 -8.82 -9.54 0.48
CA ASP A 95 -8.52 -10.79 1.18
C ASP A 95 -9.82 -11.59 1.40
N GLU A 96 -10.97 -10.91 1.60
CA GLU A 96 -12.29 -11.57 1.71
C GLU A 96 -12.73 -12.27 0.42
N ILE A 97 -12.40 -11.73 -0.77
CA ILE A 97 -12.70 -12.38 -2.06
C ILE A 97 -11.92 -13.70 -2.23
N MET A 98 -10.85 -13.91 -1.45
CA MET A 98 -9.97 -15.08 -1.56
C MET A 98 -10.29 -16.18 -0.54
N ASP A 99 -11.05 -15.89 0.52
CA ASP A 99 -11.41 -16.85 1.59
C ASP A 99 -12.76 -17.56 1.33
N GLU A 100 -13.56 -17.09 0.36
CA GLU A 100 -14.84 -17.71 -0.05
C GLU A 100 -14.77 -18.57 -1.34
N GLY A 101 -13.57 -18.99 -1.76
CA GLY A 101 -13.33 -19.76 -3.00
C GLY A 101 -12.96 -21.22 -2.81
#